data_AF-A0A7S1ZWL7-F1
#
_entry.id   AF-A0A7S1ZWL7-F1
#
_cell.length_a   1.000
_cell.length_b   1.000
_cell.length_c   1.000
_cell.angle_alpha   90.00
_cell.angle_beta   90.00
_cell.angle_gamma   90.00
#
_symmetry.space_group_name_H-M   'P 1'
#
loop_
_entity.id
_entity.type
_entity.pdbx_description
1 polymer ?
#
loop_
_entity_poly.entity_id
_entity_poly.type
_entity_poly.pdbx_seq_one_letter_code
_entity_poly.pdbx_strand_id
1 'polypeptide(L)'
;QVGSNFGRSVEISGDGNALCVGANKYSFDGSGKGLVRVFNYSNGSWAQIGNDILGENPGDQAGNRVSISNDGHVVAIGAHNHFGSDGDRSGHVTVFRYNGGVNKTWKQIGDI
;
A
#
# COMPACT_ATOMS: atom_id res chain seq x y z
N GLN A 1 10.69 -12.61 -7.13
CA GLN A 1 9.35 -12.46 -6.54
C GLN A 1 8.46 -13.57 -7.10
N VAL A 2 8.25 -14.65 -6.35
CA VAL A 2 7.24 -15.66 -6.70
C VAL A 2 6.32 -15.76 -5.48
N GLY A 3 5.02 -15.53 -5.66
CA GLY A 3 4.01 -15.63 -4.59
C GLY A 3 3.44 -14.31 -4.03
N SER A 4 3.85 -13.13 -4.50
CA SER A 4 3.46 -11.85 -3.88
C SER A 4 2.11 -11.25 -4.31
N ASN A 5 1.39 -11.82 -5.29
CA ASN A 5 0.19 -11.21 -5.87
C ASN A 5 0.39 -9.72 -6.24
N PHE A 6 1.61 -9.33 -6.63
CA PHE A 6 1.89 -7.94 -7.02
C PHE A 6 1.03 -7.57 -8.22
N GLY A 7 0.35 -6.42 -8.16
CA GLY A 7 -0.68 -6.07 -9.14
C GLY A 7 -2.09 -6.55 -8.78
N ARG A 8 -2.31 -7.09 -7.56
CA ARG A 8 -3.65 -7.52 -7.10
C ARG A 8 -4.65 -6.37 -7.11
N SER A 9 -4.18 -5.18 -6.78
CA SER A 9 -4.92 -3.93 -6.85
C SER A 9 -4.00 -2.87 -7.44
N VAL A 10 -4.53 -2.04 -8.34
CA VAL A 10 -3.81 -0.99 -9.04
C VAL A 10 -4.69 0.23 -9.15
N GLU A 11 -4.14 1.42 -8.89
CA GLU A 11 -4.82 2.69 -9.12
C GLU A 11 -3.79 3.75 -9.52
N ILE A 12 -4.19 4.66 -10.41
CA ILE A 12 -3.38 5.79 -10.87
C ILE A 12 -3.96 7.09 -10.31
N SER A 13 -3.11 8.04 -9.94
CA SER A 13 -3.55 9.38 -9.53
C SER A 13 -4.23 10.09 -10.69
N GLY A 14 -5.13 11.02 -10.37
CA GLY A 14 -5.88 11.73 -11.40
C GLY A 14 -5.03 12.69 -12.24
N ASP A 15 -3.86 13.11 -11.74
CA ASP A 15 -2.85 13.80 -12.55
C ASP A 15 -2.00 12.85 -13.43
N GLY A 16 -2.19 11.53 -13.30
CA GLY A 16 -1.52 10.50 -14.07
C GLY A 16 -0.07 10.21 -13.68
N ASN A 17 0.46 10.89 -12.65
CA ASN A 17 1.89 10.82 -12.32
C ASN A 17 2.25 9.76 -11.29
N ALA A 18 1.29 9.26 -10.51
CA ALA A 18 1.54 8.26 -9.47
C ALA A 18 0.72 6.98 -9.69
N LEU A 19 1.36 5.83 -9.53
CA LEU A 19 0.75 4.50 -9.64
C LEU A 19 0.91 3.75 -8.32
N CYS A 20 -0.20 3.42 -7.67
CA CYS A 20 -0.22 2.62 -6.45
C CYS A 20 -0.52 1.15 -6.78
N VAL A 21 0.31 0.23 -6.28
CA VAL A 21 0.20 -1.21 -6.57
C VAL A 21 0.22 -2.02 -5.28
N GLY A 22 -0.86 -2.78 -5.06
CA GLY A 22 -1.00 -3.69 -3.93
C GLY A 22 -0.56 -5.13 -4.25
N ALA A 23 -0.05 -5.79 -3.22
CA ALA A 23 0.51 -7.14 -3.23
C ALA A 23 0.08 -7.89 -1.96
N ASN A 24 -1.18 -8.31 -1.93
CA ASN A 24 -1.85 -8.76 -0.71
C ASN A 24 -1.36 -10.10 -0.12
N LYS A 25 -0.56 -10.86 -0.87
CA LYS A 25 0.07 -12.09 -0.38
C LYS A 25 1.58 -11.94 -0.20
N TYR A 26 2.10 -10.72 -0.35
CA TYR A 26 3.50 -10.46 -0.07
C TYR A 26 3.81 -10.83 1.38
N SER A 27 4.85 -11.65 1.54
CA SER A 27 5.29 -12.18 2.81
C SER A 27 6.81 -12.19 2.80
N PHE A 28 7.43 -11.45 3.71
CA PHE A 28 8.88 -11.52 3.89
C PHE A 28 9.30 -12.77 4.68
N ASP A 29 8.39 -13.30 5.51
CA ASP A 29 8.56 -14.39 6.48
C ASP A 29 7.50 -15.51 6.32
N GLY A 30 6.74 -15.50 5.23
CA GLY A 30 5.61 -16.42 5.00
C GLY A 30 4.30 -16.04 5.70
N SER A 31 4.24 -14.91 6.41
CA SER A 31 3.08 -14.52 7.22
C SER A 31 1.93 -13.82 6.47
N GLY A 32 2.09 -13.45 5.19
CA GLY A 32 1.00 -12.88 4.40
C GLY A 32 0.57 -11.46 4.78
N LYS A 33 1.45 -10.64 5.36
CA LYS A 33 1.13 -9.26 5.79
C LYS A 33 0.62 -8.38 4.66
N GLY A 34 1.11 -8.62 3.44
CA GLY A 34 0.83 -7.79 2.28
C GLY A 34 1.79 -6.60 2.16
N LEU A 35 1.78 -5.98 0.99
CA LEU A 35 2.68 -4.90 0.60
C LEU A 35 1.93 -3.94 -0.34
N VAL A 36 2.24 -2.65 -0.23
CA VAL A 36 1.89 -1.63 -1.21
C VAL A 36 3.14 -0.87 -1.64
N ARG A 37 3.25 -0.61 -2.93
CA ARG A 37 4.29 0.25 -3.52
C ARG A 37 3.64 1.35 -4.33
N VAL A 38 4.23 2.52 -4.29
CA VAL A 38 3.82 3.65 -5.11
C VAL A 38 4.98 4.03 -6.02
N PHE A 39 4.68 4.22 -7.31
CA PHE A 39 5.63 4.63 -8.32
C PHE A 39 5.24 6.01 -8.83
N ASN A 40 6.22 6.84 -9.13
CA ASN A 40 6.00 8.13 -9.78
C ASN A 40 6.61 8.12 -11.18
N TYR A 41 5.88 8.67 -12.15
CA TYR A 41 6.32 8.85 -13.52
C TYR A 41 7.09 10.16 -13.62
N SER A 42 8.35 10.07 -14.04
CA SER A 42 9.17 11.24 -14.32
C SER A 42 10.19 10.91 -15.39
N ASN A 43 10.48 11.87 -16.28
CA ASN A 43 11.48 11.75 -17.33
C ASN A 43 11.33 10.46 -18.17
N GLY A 44 10.10 10.09 -18.52
CA GLY A 44 9.83 8.92 -19.37
C GLY A 44 9.83 7.57 -18.64
N SER A 45 9.97 7.54 -17.31
CA SER A 45 10.13 6.30 -16.54
C SER A 45 9.34 6.30 -15.23
N TRP A 46 8.91 5.11 -14.81
CA TRP A 46 8.31 4.87 -13.50
C TRP A 46 9.38 4.49 -12.49
N ALA A 47 9.46 5.21 -11.38
CA ALA A 47 10.36 4.90 -10.28
C ALA A 47 9.58 4.84 -8.96
N GLN A 48 9.92 3.88 -8.08
CA GLN A 48 9.28 3.79 -6.76
C GLN A 48 9.57 5.07 -5.95
N ILE A 49 8.55 5.59 -5.28
CA ILE A 49 8.67 6.70 -4.33
C ILE A 49 8.37 6.23 -2.91
N GLY A 50 9.23 6.68 -1.99
CA GLY A 50 9.18 6.25 -0.60
C GLY A 50 9.55 4.79 -0.38
N ASN A 51 9.51 4.39 0.89
CA ASN A 51 9.69 3.01 1.29
C ASN A 51 8.48 2.14 0.93
N ASP A 52 8.69 0.82 0.93
CA ASP A 52 7.60 -0.16 0.90
C ASP A 52 6.64 0.09 2.09
N ILE A 53 5.33 0.07 1.82
CA ILE A 53 4.30 0.13 2.86
C ILE A 53 3.89 -1.32 3.17
N LEU A 54 4.27 -1.80 4.35
CA LEU A 54 4.02 -3.18 4.78
C LEU A 54 2.77 -3.24 5.64
N GLY A 55 2.01 -4.34 5.53
CA GLY A 55 0.93 -4.62 6.48
C GLY A 55 1.47 -4.82 7.90
N GLU A 56 0.66 -4.49 8.90
CA GLU A 56 1.05 -4.49 10.30
C GLU A 56 1.17 -5.92 10.85
N ASN A 57 0.10 -6.73 10.70
CA ASN A 57 0.06 -8.08 11.25
C ASN A 57 0.14 -9.19 10.19
N PRO A 58 0.70 -10.36 10.56
CA PRO A 58 0.51 -11.61 9.83
C PRO A 58 -0.95 -11.83 9.40
N GLY A 59 -1.17 -12.07 8.11
CA GLY A 59 -2.47 -12.44 7.58
C GLY A 59 -3.43 -11.30 7.24
N ASP A 60 -3.09 -10.05 7.54
CA ASP A 60 -3.94 -8.88 7.26
C ASP A 60 -4.19 -8.66 5.77
N GLN A 61 -3.24 -9.09 4.93
CA GLN A 61 -3.29 -8.97 3.48
C GLN A 61 -3.46 -7.53 2.99
N ALA A 62 -2.67 -6.61 3.56
CA ALA A 62 -2.61 -5.21 3.12
C ALA A 62 -2.33 -5.11 1.61
N GLY A 63 -2.94 -4.14 0.95
CA GLY A 63 -2.88 -4.00 -0.51
C GLY A 63 -3.84 -4.92 -1.27
N ASN A 64 -4.86 -5.49 -0.58
CA ASN A 64 -5.96 -6.16 -1.26
C ASN A 64 -6.83 -5.19 -2.07
N ARG A 65 -6.98 -3.97 -1.55
CA ARG A 65 -7.51 -2.79 -2.23
C ARG A 65 -6.59 -1.62 -1.93
N VAL A 66 -6.44 -0.73 -2.91
CA VAL A 66 -5.71 0.53 -2.76
C VAL A 66 -6.56 1.64 -3.37
N SER A 67 -6.37 2.86 -2.88
CA SER A 67 -6.79 4.07 -3.57
C SER A 67 -5.78 5.19 -3.37
N ILE A 68 -5.70 6.12 -4.31
CA ILE A 68 -4.71 7.19 -4.34
C ILE A 68 -5.36 8.55 -4.62
N SER A 69 -4.89 9.60 -3.95
CA SER A 69 -5.36 10.97 -4.19
C SER A 69 -5.01 11.46 -5.60
N ASN A 70 -5.72 12.50 -6.03
CA ASN A 70 -5.53 13.09 -7.36
C ASN A 70 -4.08 13.51 -7.65
N ASP A 71 -3.36 13.96 -6.62
CA ASP A 71 -1.97 14.41 -6.67
C ASP A 71 -0.94 13.33 -6.30
N GLY A 72 -1.37 12.10 -6.03
CA GLY A 72 -0.49 10.99 -5.70
C GLY A 72 0.09 10.97 -4.28
N HIS A 73 -0.23 11.96 -3.43
CA HIS A 73 0.42 12.13 -2.13
C HIS A 73 -0.29 11.47 -0.95
N VAL A 74 -1.50 10.96 -1.13
CA VAL A 74 -2.24 10.21 -0.10
C VAL A 74 -2.68 8.89 -0.68
N VAL A 75 -2.47 7.80 0.06
CA VAL A 75 -2.96 6.46 -0.28
C VAL A 75 -3.78 5.86 0.85
N ALA A 76 -4.87 5.19 0.51
CA ALA A 76 -5.65 4.37 1.43
C ALA A 76 -5.45 2.89 1.07
N ILE A 77 -5.20 2.05 2.07
CA ILE A 77 -4.84 0.64 1.88
C ILE A 77 -5.82 -0.21 2.67
N GLY A 78 -6.55 -1.08 1.96
CA GLY A 78 -7.49 -2.01 2.56
C GLY A 78 -6.89 -3.38 2.83
N ALA A 79 -7.16 -3.89 4.03
CA ALA A 79 -6.81 -5.22 4.53
C ALA A 79 -8.09 -5.96 4.93
N HIS A 80 -8.75 -6.64 3.97
CA HIS A 80 -10.06 -7.27 4.21
C HIS A 80 -10.05 -8.49 5.14
N ASN A 81 -8.88 -9.05 5.43
CA ASN A 81 -8.72 -10.18 6.36
C ASN A 81 -8.02 -9.76 7.65
N HIS A 82 -7.96 -8.46 7.95
CA HIS A 82 -7.45 -8.00 9.24
C HIS A 82 -8.29 -8.60 10.37
N PHE A 83 -7.61 -9.21 11.34
CA PHE A 83 -8.21 -9.81 12.52
C PHE A 83 -8.17 -8.79 13.66
N GLY A 84 -9.35 -8.34 14.10
CA GLY A 84 -9.47 -7.55 15.32
C GLY A 84 -9.08 -8.36 16.56
N SER A 85 -8.98 -7.69 17.71
CA SER A 85 -8.65 -8.31 19.01
C SER A 85 -9.57 -9.47 19.39
N ASP A 86 -10.78 -9.50 18.84
CA ASP A 86 -11.84 -10.44 19.19
C ASP A 86 -11.86 -11.66 18.24
N GLY A 87 -10.91 -11.74 17.29
CA GLY A 87 -10.78 -12.84 16.33
C GLY A 87 -11.67 -12.73 15.09
N ASP A 88 -12.50 -11.69 15.01
CA ASP A 88 -13.34 -11.40 13.85
C ASP A 88 -12.56 -10.72 12.72
N ARG A 89 -12.88 -11.11 11.48
CA ARG A 89 -12.37 -10.44 10.26
C ARG A 89 -13.17 -9.16 10.02
N SER A 90 -12.81 -8.10 10.74
CA SER A 90 -13.49 -6.81 10.66
C SER A 90 -13.12 -6.01 9.40
N GLY A 91 -12.01 -6.38 8.75
CA GLY A 91 -11.38 -5.51 7.76
C GLY A 91 -10.73 -4.31 8.43
N HIS A 92 -9.82 -3.66 7.71
CA HIS A 92 -9.05 -2.52 8.20
C HIS A 92 -8.61 -1.64 7.05
N VAL A 93 -8.60 -0.32 7.26
CA VAL A 93 -8.09 0.66 6.31
C VAL A 93 -7.08 1.56 6.96
N THR A 94 -5.86 1.55 6.42
CA THR A 94 -4.79 2.46 6.83
C THR A 94 -4.57 3.52 5.77
N VAL A 95 -4.40 4.78 6.19
CA VAL A 95 -4.17 5.92 5.29
C VAL A 95 -2.76 6.47 5.51
N PHE A 96 -2.01 6.61 4.42
CA PHE A 96 -0.65 7.15 4.43
C PHE A 96 -0.55 8.42 3.60
N ARG A 97 0.29 9.34 4.05
CA ARG A 97 0.70 10.53 3.30
C ARG A 97 2.18 10.46 2.95
N TYR A 98 2.49 10.77 1.71
CA TYR A 98 3.86 10.88 1.22
C TYR A 98 4.52 12.14 1.77
N ASN A 99 5.72 11.98 2.32
CA ASN A 99 6.59 13.10 2.68
C ASN A 99 7.72 13.20 1.63
N GLY A 100 7.61 14.18 0.73
CA GLY A 100 8.59 14.41 -0.34
C GLY A 100 9.86 15.15 0.09
N GLY A 101 10.10 15.34 1.38
CA GLY A 101 11.31 15.99 1.92
C GLY A 101 12.59 15.16 1.76
N VAL A 102 13.62 15.51 2.54
CA VAL A 102 14.97 14.87 2.47
C VAL A 102 14.90 13.35 2.63
N ASN A 103 14.01 12.87 3.50
CA ASN A 103 13.70 11.46 3.66
C ASN A 103 12.34 11.18 3.02
N LYS A 104 12.36 10.73 1.77
CA LYS A 104 11.16 10.31 1.04
C LYS A 104 10.54 9.10 1.73
N THR A 105 9.45 9.30 2.47
CA THR A 105 8.80 8.25 3.26
C THR A 105 7.28 8.35 3.22
N TRP A 106 6.63 7.26 3.56
CA TRP A 106 5.19 7.21 3.80
C TRP A 106 4.92 7.30 5.30
N LYS A 107 4.10 8.27 5.72
CA LYS A 107 3.68 8.45 7.10
C LYS A 107 2.21 8.09 7.26
N GLN A 108 1.89 7.19 8.19
CA GLN A 108 0.50 6.88 8.56
C GLN A 108 -0.17 8.13 9.17
N ILE A 109 -1.37 8.44 8.67
CA ILE A 109 -2.17 9.59 9.08
C ILE A 109 -3.62 9.20 9.43
N GLY A 110 -4.00 7.95 9.23
CA GLY A 110 -5.31 7.41 9.57
C GLY A 110 -5.29 5.91 9.71
N ASP A 111 -6.16 5.41 10.57
CA ASP A 111 -6.31 4.01 10.98
C ASP A 111 -7.79 3.82 11.35
N ILE A 112 -8.51 2.99 10.58
CA ILE A 112 -9.98 2.90 10.56
C ILE A 112 -10.42 1.44 10.43
#